data_AF-A0A963DLC3-F1
#
_entry.id   AF-A0A963DLC3-F1
#
_cell.length_a   1.000
_cell.length_b   1.000
_cell.length_c   1.000
_cell.angle_alpha   90.00
_cell.angle_beta   90.00
_cell.angle_gamma   90.00
#
_symmetry.space_group_name_H-M   'P 1'
#
loop_
_entity.id
_entity.type
_entity.pdbx_description
1 polymer ?
#
loop_
_entity_poly.entity_id
_entity_poly.type
_entity_poly.pdbx_seq_one_letter_code
_entity_poly.pdbx_strand_id
1 'polypeptide(L)' 'QGIQQGIQQGIQQGIQQGIQQGIQQEKIRMAQEMISGGMNLAQVSHITGLSEAELQQSKTTT' A
#
# COMPACT_ATOMS: atom_id res chain seq x y z
N GLN A 1 17.61 -4.86 -31.47
CA GLN A 1 18.01 -4.23 -30.19
C GLN A 1 16.84 -3.56 -29.46
N GLY A 2 15.96 -2.81 -30.15
CA GLY A 2 14.80 -2.16 -29.50
C GLY A 2 13.81 -3.09 -28.78
N ILE A 3 13.53 -4.28 -29.31
CA ILE A 3 12.60 -5.25 -28.68
C ILE A 3 13.13 -5.73 -27.32
N GLN A 4 14.42 -6.08 -27.24
CA GLN A 4 15.02 -6.57 -25.99
C GLN A 4 15.03 -5.48 -24.91
N GLN A 5 15.32 -4.24 -25.29
CA GLN A 5 15.26 -3.08 -24.38
C GLN A 5 13.82 -2.81 -23.92
N GLY A 6 12.84 -2.87 -24.82
CA GLY A 6 11.43 -2.70 -24.47
C GLY A 6 10.93 -3.75 -23.48
N ILE A 7 11.30 -5.02 -23.68
CA ILE A 7 10.95 -6.11 -22.75
C ILE A 7 11.59 -5.88 -21.38
N GLN A 8 12.87 -5.54 -21.33
CA GLN A 8 13.57 -5.29 -20.08
C GLN A 8 12.96 -4.12 -19.30
N GLN A 9 12.63 -3.02 -19.98
CA GLN A 9 11.96 -1.86 -19.37
C GLN A 9 10.57 -2.22 -18.85
N GLY A 10 9.78 -2.95 -19.63
CA GLY A 10 8.44 -3.38 -19.23
C GLY A 10 8.46 -4.26 -17.98
N ILE A 11 9.38 -5.23 -17.90
CA ILE A 11 9.57 -6.08 -16.72
C ILE A 11 9.97 -5.25 -15.50
N GLN A 12 10.93 -4.34 -15.65
CA GLN A 12 11.40 -3.51 -14.55
C GLN A 12 10.28 -2.61 -14.00
N GLN A 13 9.51 -1.98 -14.90
CA GLN A 13 8.35 -1.15 -14.52
C GLN A 13 7.27 -1.97 -13.82
N GLY A 14 6.93 -3.15 -14.36
CA GLY A 14 5.94 -4.04 -13.76
C GLY A 14 6.33 -4.50 -12.36
N ILE A 15 7.59 -4.90 -12.16
CA ILE A 15 8.11 -5.28 -10.84
C ILE A 15 8.04 -4.10 -9.87
N GLN A 16 8.48 -2.91 -10.28
CA GLN A 16 8.46 -1.72 -9.43
C GLN A 16 7.02 -1.35 -9.01
N GLN A 17 6.09 -1.34 -9.96
CA GLN A 17 4.68 -1.07 -9.68
C GLN A 17 4.08 -2.12 -8.75
N GLY A 18 4.35 -3.41 -9.00
CA GLY A 18 3.86 -4.50 -8.16
C GLY A 18 4.37 -4.41 -6.72
N ILE A 19 5.66 -4.11 -6.52
CA ILE A 19 6.25 -3.91 -5.19
C ILE A 19 5.60 -2.71 -4.49
N GLN A 20 5.46 -1.58 -5.17
CA GLN A 20 4.84 -0.38 -4.58
C GLN A 20 3.37 -0.62 -4.19
N GLN A 21 2.60 -1.27 -5.05
CA GLN A 21 1.22 -1.63 -4.76
C GLN A 21 1.12 -2.61 -3.59
N GLY A 22 1.97 -3.64 -3.56
CA GLY A 22 2.00 -4.61 -2.47
C GLY A 22 2.33 -3.97 -1.11
N ILE A 23 3.33 -3.09 -1.06
CA ILE A 23 3.69 -2.34 0.15
C ILE A 23 2.52 -1.47 0.62
N GLN A 24 1.85 -0.76 -0.29
CA GLN A 24 0.71 0.08 0.08
C GLN A 24 -0.48 -0.75 0.59
N GLN A 25 -0.79 -1.86 -0.06
CA GLN A 25 -1.86 -2.77 0.36
C GLN A 25 -1.58 -3.37 1.74
N GLU A 26 -0.34 -3.78 1.99
CA GLU A 26 0.07 -4.31 3.29
C GLU A 26 -0.10 -3.25 4.38
N LYS A 27 0.40 -2.03 4.17
CA LYS A 27 0.25 -0.93 5.14
C LYS A 27 -1.20 -0.68 5.52
N ILE A 28 -2.10 -0.67 4.53
CA ILE A 28 -3.53 -0.47 4.74
C ILE A 28 -4.12 -1.64 5.54
N ARG A 29 -3.79 -2.88 5.18
CA ARG A 29 -4.26 -4.07 5.89
C ARG A 29 -3.80 -4.07 7.35
N MET A 30 -2.53 -3.78 7.59
CA MET A 30 -1.96 -3.69 8.93
C MET A 30 -2.68 -2.63 9.76
N ALA A 31 -2.92 -1.46 9.18
CA ALA A 31 -3.71 -0.42 9.82
C ALA A 31 -5.15 -0.87 10.15
N GLN A 32 -5.83 -1.56 9.24
CA GLN A 32 -7.17 -2.09 9.47
C GLN A 32 -7.20 -3.11 10.61
N GLU A 33 -6.21 -4.01 10.67
CA GLU A 33 -6.07 -4.99 11.75
C GLU A 33 -5.84 -4.29 13.11
N MET A 34 -5.00 -3.24 13.16
CA MET A 34 -4.78 -2.45 14.38
C MET A 34 -6.05 -1.74 14.85
N ILE A 35 -6.80 -1.10 13.94
CA ILE A 35 -8.07 -0.43 14.26
C ILE A 35 -9.09 -1.45 14.76
N SER A 36 -9.17 -2.61 14.11
CA SER A 36 -10.08 -3.70 14.50
C SER A 36 -9.70 -4.30 15.86
N GLY A 37 -8.40 -4.28 16.20
CA GLY A 37 -7.87 -4.62 17.51
C GLY A 37 -8.13 -3.56 18.61
N GLY A 38 -8.84 -2.47 18.30
CA GLY A 38 -9.21 -1.43 19.26
C GLY A 38 -8.23 -0.26 19.37
N MET A 39 -7.21 -0.21 18.51
CA MET A 39 -6.29 0.94 18.45
C MET A 39 -6.99 2.15 17.82
N ASN A 40 -6.74 3.35 18.36
CA ASN A 40 -7.30 4.57 17.79
C ASN A 40 -6.53 5.04 16.54
N LEU A 41 -7.17 5.88 15.71
CA LEU A 41 -6.59 6.33 14.44
C LEU A 41 -5.26 7.08 14.60
N ALA A 42 -5.10 7.86 15.67
CA ALA A 42 -3.87 8.61 15.92
C ALA A 42 -2.68 7.67 16.21
N GLN A 43 -2.89 6.62 17.00
CA GLN A 43 -1.88 5.60 17.28
C GLN A 43 -1.52 4.81 16.02
N VAL A 44 -2.52 4.40 15.23
CA VAL A 44 -2.30 3.67 13.98
C VAL A 44 -1.55 4.54 12.96
N SER A 45 -1.91 5.82 12.85
CA SER A 45 -1.23 6.79 12.00
C SER A 45 0.24 6.93 12.39
N HIS A 46 0.53 7.01 13.68
CA HIS A 46 1.91 7.12 14.18
C HIS A 46 2.76 5.87 13.86
N ILE A 47 2.18 4.66 13.95
CA ILE A 47 2.90 3.41 13.70
C ILE A 47 3.07 3.14 12.20
N THR A 48 2.01 3.31 11.42
CA THR A 48 2.00 2.95 10.00
C THR A 48 2.52 4.05 9.07
N GLY A 49 2.59 5.29 9.59
CA GLY A 49 2.91 6.49 8.81
C GLY A 49 1.81 6.89 7.83
N LEU A 50 0.64 6.26 7.91
CA LEU A 50 -0.54 6.61 7.12
C LEU A 50 -1.24 7.81 7.73
N SER A 51 -1.73 8.71 6.89
CA SER A 51 -2.59 9.80 7.33
C SER A 51 -3.97 9.28 7.77
N GLU A 52 -4.64 10.01 8.66
CA GLU A 52 -6.01 9.66 9.07
C GLU A 52 -6.97 9.57 7.88
N ALA A 53 -6.76 10.38 6.83
CA ALA A 53 -7.52 10.32 5.60
C ALA A 53 -7.36 8.97 4.86
N GLU A 54 -6.13 8.45 4.77
CA GLU A 54 -5.85 7.13 4.19
C GLU A 54 -6.49 6.00 5.03
N LEU A 55 -6.47 6.14 6.36
CA LEU A 55 -7.09 5.19 7.29
C LEU A 55 -8.62 5.23 7.26
N GLN A 56 -9.24 6.34 6.86
CA GLN A 56 -10.69 6.46 6.72
C GLN A 56 -11.22 5.90 5.40
N GLN A 57 -10.46 6.03 4.31
CA GLN A 57 -10.85 5.48 3.01
C GLN A 57 -10.94 3.95 3.01
N SER A 58 -10.14 3.28 3.86
CA SER A 58 -10.13 1.82 3.98
C SER A 58 -11.38 1.20 4.64
N LYS A 59 -12.37 2.02 5.03
CA LYS A 59 -13.67 1.55 5.57
C LYS A 59 -14.74 1.33 4.49
N THR A 60 -14.49 1.68 3.23
CA THR A 60 -15.55 1.77 2.19
C THR A 60 -15.55 0.66 1.12
N THR A 61 -14.68 -0.34 1.21
CA THR A 61 -14.73 -1.49 0.30
C THR A 61 -15.59 -2.60 0.92
N THR A 62 -16.91 -2.48 0.77
CA THR A 62 -17.88 -3.59 0.88
C THR A 62 -18.46 -3.85 -0.50
#